data_AF-A0A517KWH1-F1
#
_entry.id   AF-A0A517KWH1-F1
#
_cell.length_a   1.000
_cell.length_b   1.000
_cell.length_c   1.000
_cell.angle_alpha   90.00
_cell.angle_beta   90.00
_cell.angle_gamma   90.00
#
_symmetry.space_group_name_H-M   'P 1'
#
loop_
_entity.id
_entity.type
_entity.pdbx_description
1 polymer ?
#
loop_
_entity_poly.entity_id
_entity_poly.type
_entity_poly.pdbx_seq_one_letter_code
_entity_poly.pdbx_strand_id
1 'polypeptide(L)'
;MDPQLQSPFFSRLPGELRDQIWTYALTSSDAIVDPTIPPYPRTNFQPKPSLGVSLLRTCKRIHAEISVAPLYSRNRFRFTNAHTMHHFLSANRDNPAPIVDVEIDMREVTDANAHNERELIRYLSWTREDDVLWAQKLGGLCVDAPHLKTLRLNIERWRFSESLRTVQLVQDILRGPRNLDHCIVTGADGSEILFGAKEKYIDKWGPVIFTGIMLFGKLAGLVQWIAGCVRGEKDQMIVRWSKEKKAVSLEVICKEAFTQEFGWAGYEGAMAATAQTAERGCCSLVQYERRWHSGSWPTGG
;
A
#
# COMPACT_ATOMS: atom_id res chain seq x y z
N MET A 1 -17.23 -38.92 25.83
CA MET A 1 -17.38 -37.45 25.96
C MET A 1 -16.38 -36.79 25.03
N ASP A 2 -16.78 -35.77 24.26
CA ASP A 2 -15.82 -35.01 23.44
C ASP A 2 -15.06 -34.02 24.35
N PRO A 3 -13.75 -34.19 24.55
CA PRO A 3 -12.97 -33.29 25.43
C PRO A 3 -13.02 -31.83 24.96
N GLN A 4 -13.37 -31.56 23.71
CA GLN A 4 -13.53 -30.19 23.19
C GLN A 4 -14.76 -29.46 23.78
N LEU A 5 -15.78 -30.21 24.25
CA LEU A 5 -16.94 -29.63 24.92
C LEU A 5 -16.65 -29.23 26.37
N GLN A 6 -15.60 -29.80 26.97
CA GLN A 6 -15.19 -29.53 28.36
C GLN A 6 -14.06 -28.50 28.46
N SER A 7 -13.51 -28.05 27.32
CA SER A 7 -12.44 -27.06 27.32
C SER A 7 -12.93 -25.74 27.95
N PRO A 8 -12.19 -25.15 28.90
CA PRO A 8 -12.48 -23.81 29.43
C PRO A 8 -12.56 -22.74 28.34
N PHE A 9 -11.82 -22.92 27.25
CA PHE A 9 -11.82 -22.01 26.11
C PHE A 9 -13.20 -21.92 25.44
N PHE A 10 -13.94 -23.03 25.37
CA PHE A 10 -15.26 -23.05 24.73
C PHE A 10 -16.42 -22.95 25.71
N SER A 11 -16.22 -23.38 26.95
CA SER A 11 -17.27 -23.40 27.98
C SER A 11 -17.34 -22.09 28.78
N ARG A 12 -16.23 -21.34 28.89
CA ARG A 12 -16.18 -20.11 29.71
C ARG A 12 -15.97 -18.84 28.90
N LEU A 13 -15.29 -18.93 27.76
CA LEU A 13 -15.02 -17.74 26.95
C LEU A 13 -16.19 -17.47 26.00
N PRO A 14 -16.82 -16.29 26.02
CA PRO A 14 -17.86 -15.91 25.05
C PRO A 14 -17.36 -15.96 23.61
N GLY A 15 -18.29 -16.13 22.65
CA GLY A 15 -17.96 -16.23 21.23
C GLY A 15 -17.20 -15.02 20.71
N GLU A 16 -17.58 -13.84 21.17
CA GLU A 16 -17.00 -12.55 20.77
C GLU A 16 -15.53 -12.44 21.15
N LEU A 17 -15.13 -12.95 22.31
CA LEU A 17 -13.73 -12.95 22.72
C LEU A 17 -12.93 -13.99 21.92
N ARG A 18 -13.57 -15.11 21.52
CA ARG A 18 -12.92 -16.07 20.62
C ARG A 18 -12.74 -15.47 19.22
N ASP A 19 -13.73 -14.75 18.70
CA ASP A 19 -13.64 -14.00 17.43
C ASP A 19 -12.48 -13.00 17.43
N GLN A 20 -12.30 -12.28 18.54
CA GLN A 20 -11.16 -11.38 18.70
C GLN A 20 -9.83 -12.14 18.66
N ILE A 21 -9.73 -13.27 19.37
CA ILE A 21 -8.53 -14.12 19.36
C ILE A 21 -8.23 -14.64 17.95
N TRP A 22 -9.24 -15.11 17.22
CA TRP A 22 -9.07 -15.59 15.84
C TRP A 22 -8.64 -14.46 14.92
N THR A 23 -9.24 -13.28 15.08
CA THR A 23 -8.85 -12.07 14.35
C THR A 23 -7.37 -11.76 14.58
N TYR A 24 -6.92 -11.67 15.84
CA TYR A 24 -5.51 -11.43 16.15
C TYR A 24 -4.58 -12.51 15.61
N ALA A 25 -5.02 -13.78 15.59
CA ALA A 25 -4.23 -14.87 15.04
C ALA A 25 -4.14 -14.83 13.49
N LEU A 26 -5.13 -14.23 12.82
CA LEU A 26 -5.20 -14.10 11.36
C LEU A 26 -4.66 -12.77 10.83
N THR A 27 -4.39 -11.79 11.69
CA THR A 27 -3.82 -10.49 11.31
C THR A 27 -2.33 -10.44 11.63
N SER A 28 -1.53 -9.97 10.68
CA SER A 28 -0.12 -9.69 10.85
C SER A 28 0.13 -8.18 10.90
N SER A 29 1.09 -7.76 11.71
CA SER A 29 1.59 -6.38 11.71
C SER A 29 2.39 -6.06 10.45
N ASP A 30 3.03 -7.08 9.86
CA ASP A 30 3.84 -6.97 8.66
C ASP A 30 3.06 -7.38 7.41
N ALA A 31 3.53 -6.95 6.25
CA ALA A 31 2.95 -7.40 4.99
C ALA A 31 3.16 -8.91 4.78
N ILE A 32 2.13 -9.61 4.31
CA ILE A 32 2.24 -11.00 3.85
C ILE A 32 2.88 -10.98 2.46
N VAL A 33 4.15 -11.39 2.38
CA VAL A 33 4.96 -11.29 1.14
C VAL A 33 4.78 -12.52 0.27
N ASP A 34 4.50 -12.28 -1.01
CA ASP A 34 4.34 -13.27 -2.10
C ASP A 34 3.54 -14.50 -1.67
N PRO A 35 2.29 -14.33 -1.20
CA PRO A 35 1.46 -15.45 -0.81
C PRO A 35 1.22 -16.37 -2.00
N THR A 36 1.41 -17.68 -1.80
CA THR A 36 1.15 -18.70 -2.83
C THR A 36 -0.02 -19.59 -2.44
N ILE A 37 -0.70 -20.12 -3.45
CA ILE A 37 -1.79 -21.10 -3.33
C ILE A 37 -1.33 -22.38 -4.04
N PRO A 38 -1.58 -23.58 -3.47
CA PRO A 38 -1.26 -24.84 -4.14
C PRO A 38 -1.83 -24.88 -5.57
N PRO A 39 -1.10 -25.44 -6.55
CA PRO A 39 0.10 -26.28 -6.39
C PRO A 39 1.44 -25.52 -6.38
N TYR A 40 1.44 -24.18 -6.39
CA TYR A 40 2.67 -23.41 -6.55
C TYR A 40 3.53 -23.46 -5.27
N PRO A 41 4.76 -24.01 -5.35
CA PRO A 41 5.61 -24.13 -4.18
C PRO A 41 6.05 -22.73 -3.72
N ARG A 42 6.09 -22.54 -2.41
CA ARG A 42 6.80 -21.39 -1.84
C ARG A 42 8.26 -21.50 -2.21
N THR A 43 8.86 -20.41 -2.68
CA THR A 43 10.32 -20.37 -2.83
C THR A 43 10.96 -20.20 -1.45
N ASN A 44 12.19 -20.68 -1.28
CA ASN A 44 12.94 -20.56 -0.02
C ASN A 44 13.19 -19.09 0.42
N PHE A 45 12.90 -18.13 -0.46
CA PHE A 45 13.09 -16.70 -0.24
C PHE A 45 11.83 -16.01 0.29
N GLN A 46 10.70 -16.71 0.41
CA GLN A 46 9.46 -16.15 0.93
C GLN A 46 9.43 -16.27 2.46
N PRO A 47 9.45 -15.14 3.20
CA PRO A 47 9.37 -15.19 4.65
C PRO A 47 8.04 -15.82 5.09
N LYS A 48 8.09 -16.69 6.09
CA LYS A 48 6.87 -17.21 6.70
C LYS A 48 6.17 -16.05 7.42
N PRO A 49 4.92 -15.71 7.09
CA PRO A 49 4.23 -14.64 7.78
C PRO A 49 4.05 -15.03 9.26
N SER A 50 4.25 -14.06 10.15
CA SER A 50 4.00 -14.24 11.58
C SER A 50 2.49 -14.20 11.82
N LEU A 51 1.86 -15.37 11.65
CA LEU A 51 0.44 -15.59 11.91
C LEU A 51 0.28 -16.65 13.01
N GLY A 52 -0.76 -16.50 13.83
CA GLY A 52 -1.14 -17.43 14.88
C GLY A 52 -1.80 -18.72 14.39
N VAL A 53 -1.51 -19.17 13.16
CA VAL A 53 -2.19 -20.31 12.52
C VAL A 53 -2.03 -21.64 13.26
N SER A 54 -0.98 -21.78 14.10
CA SER A 54 -0.81 -22.96 14.95
C SER A 54 -1.98 -23.11 15.92
N LEU A 55 -2.44 -22.00 16.51
CA LEU A 55 -3.62 -21.98 17.38
C LEU A 55 -4.86 -22.44 16.62
N LEU A 56 -5.03 -21.94 15.39
CA LEU A 56 -6.18 -22.22 14.54
C LEU A 56 -6.28 -23.69 14.10
N ARG A 57 -5.17 -24.42 14.16
CA ARG A 57 -5.07 -25.84 13.79
C ARG A 57 -5.10 -26.79 14.99
N THR A 58 -5.36 -26.28 16.20
CA THR A 58 -5.28 -27.07 17.43
C THR A 58 -6.39 -28.11 17.53
N CYS A 59 -7.63 -27.78 17.15
CA CYS A 59 -8.74 -28.73 17.19
C CYS A 59 -9.82 -28.45 16.13
N LYS A 60 -10.66 -29.47 15.88
CA LYS A 60 -11.73 -29.42 14.87
C LYS A 60 -12.74 -28.30 15.15
N ARG A 61 -13.09 -28.08 16.43
CA ARG A 61 -14.04 -27.04 16.81
C ARG A 61 -13.52 -25.64 16.52
N ILE A 62 -12.24 -25.36 16.80
CA ILE A 62 -11.62 -24.09 16.40
C ILE A 62 -11.73 -23.93 14.87
N HIS A 63 -11.32 -24.94 14.10
CA HIS A 63 -11.41 -24.90 12.64
C HIS A 63 -12.84 -24.66 12.11
N ALA A 64 -13.87 -25.15 12.81
CA ALA A 64 -15.27 -24.96 12.42
C ALA A 64 -15.83 -23.58 12.80
N GLU A 65 -15.34 -22.94 13.87
CA GLU A 65 -15.82 -21.62 14.32
C GLU A 65 -15.09 -20.46 13.63
N ILE A 66 -13.87 -20.65 13.13
CA ILE A 66 -13.06 -19.55 12.57
C ILE A 66 -13.66 -18.99 11.28
N SER A 67 -13.82 -17.67 11.25
CA SER A 67 -13.95 -16.90 10.01
C SER A 67 -12.57 -16.55 9.44
N VAL A 68 -12.31 -16.90 8.18
CA VAL A 68 -11.08 -16.50 7.45
C VAL A 68 -11.12 -15.05 6.98
N ALA A 69 -12.26 -14.37 7.11
CA ALA A 69 -12.43 -13.01 6.60
C ALA A 69 -11.33 -12.01 7.06
N PRO A 70 -10.92 -11.99 8.34
CA PRO A 70 -9.86 -11.09 8.79
C PRO A 70 -8.51 -11.31 8.08
N LEU A 71 -8.24 -12.53 7.59
CA LEU A 71 -7.02 -12.82 6.86
C LEU A 71 -6.92 -11.96 5.59
N TYR A 72 -8.02 -11.80 4.87
CA TYR A 72 -8.03 -11.11 3.57
C TYR A 72 -8.33 -9.62 3.71
N SER A 73 -9.26 -9.25 4.59
CA SER A 73 -9.76 -7.87 4.67
C SER A 73 -8.92 -6.96 5.57
N ARG A 74 -8.01 -7.50 6.39
CA ARG A 74 -7.22 -6.73 7.37
C ARG A 74 -5.71 -6.85 7.21
N ASN A 75 -5.24 -7.75 6.35
CA ASN A 75 -3.81 -7.87 6.07
C ASN A 75 -3.45 -7.10 4.81
N ARG A 76 -2.22 -6.59 4.81
CA ARG A 76 -1.57 -6.07 3.62
C ARG A 76 -0.85 -7.20 2.91
N PHE A 77 -1.13 -7.38 1.62
CA PHE A 77 -0.45 -8.38 0.79
C PHE A 77 0.59 -7.69 -0.09
N ARG A 78 1.86 -8.11 0.03
CA ARG A 78 2.97 -7.55 -0.73
C ARG A 78 3.39 -8.52 -1.84
N PHE A 79 3.55 -8.01 -3.06
CA PHE A 79 3.99 -8.79 -4.22
C PHE A 79 5.24 -8.18 -4.85
N THR A 80 6.19 -9.03 -5.24
CA THR A 80 7.39 -8.59 -6.00
C THR A 80 7.23 -8.71 -7.51
N ASN A 81 6.26 -9.53 -7.96
CA ASN A 81 6.03 -9.81 -9.37
C ASN A 81 4.52 -9.93 -9.70
N ALA A 82 4.16 -9.60 -10.94
CA ALA A 82 2.77 -9.59 -11.41
C ALA A 82 2.19 -11.01 -11.49
N HIS A 83 2.96 -12.02 -11.87
CA HIS A 83 2.52 -13.41 -11.92
C HIS A 83 1.95 -13.93 -10.58
N THR A 84 2.69 -13.75 -9.48
CA THR A 84 2.26 -14.18 -8.13
C THR A 84 1.03 -13.40 -7.69
N MET A 85 1.01 -12.10 -7.98
CA MET A 85 -0.12 -11.23 -7.69
C MET A 85 -1.38 -11.67 -8.44
N HIS A 86 -1.30 -11.88 -9.75
CA HIS A 86 -2.40 -12.38 -10.57
C HIS A 86 -2.94 -13.71 -10.03
N HIS A 87 -2.05 -14.69 -9.82
CA HIS A 87 -2.47 -16.02 -9.38
C HIS A 87 -3.15 -15.98 -8.01
N PHE A 88 -2.57 -15.24 -7.05
CA PHE A 88 -3.15 -15.14 -5.72
C PHE A 88 -4.47 -14.36 -5.70
N LEU A 89 -4.53 -13.21 -6.36
CA LEU A 89 -5.71 -12.35 -6.36
C LEU A 89 -6.85 -12.98 -7.15
N SER A 90 -6.61 -13.51 -8.34
CA SER A 90 -7.64 -14.17 -9.16
C SER A 90 -8.28 -15.36 -8.45
N ALA A 91 -7.49 -16.17 -7.72
CA ALA A 91 -8.01 -17.29 -6.93
C ALA A 91 -8.84 -16.84 -5.70
N ASN A 92 -8.68 -15.60 -5.25
CA ASN A 92 -9.44 -15.02 -4.14
C ASN A 92 -10.45 -13.96 -4.60
N ARG A 93 -10.70 -13.84 -5.91
CA ARG A 93 -11.58 -12.82 -6.48
C ARG A 93 -12.99 -12.87 -5.90
N ASP A 94 -13.54 -14.07 -5.80
CA ASP A 94 -14.91 -14.31 -5.33
C ASP A 94 -14.98 -14.56 -3.82
N ASN A 95 -13.91 -14.24 -3.08
CA ASN A 95 -13.88 -14.40 -1.63
C ASN A 95 -14.88 -13.41 -0.99
N PRO A 96 -15.78 -13.86 -0.09
CA PRO A 96 -16.73 -12.98 0.58
C PRO A 96 -16.05 -11.87 1.41
N ALA A 97 -14.80 -12.08 1.79
CA ALA A 97 -13.95 -11.06 2.40
C ALA A 97 -12.89 -10.61 1.38
N PRO A 98 -13.12 -9.49 0.69
CA PRO A 98 -12.22 -9.07 -0.37
C PRO A 98 -10.86 -8.64 0.17
N ILE A 99 -9.84 -8.81 -0.66
CA ILE A 99 -8.53 -8.21 -0.44
C ILE A 99 -8.63 -6.73 -0.80
N VAL A 100 -8.32 -5.86 0.17
CA VAL A 100 -8.51 -4.40 0.03
C VAL A 100 -7.20 -3.61 0.08
N ASP A 101 -6.09 -4.18 0.56
CA ASP A 101 -4.78 -3.52 0.67
C ASP A 101 -3.68 -4.37 0.01
N VAL A 102 -3.15 -3.86 -1.11
CA VAL A 102 -2.09 -4.50 -1.90
C VAL A 102 -0.87 -3.58 -1.95
N GLU A 103 0.31 -4.15 -1.71
CA GLU A 103 1.61 -3.50 -1.88
C GLU A 103 2.41 -4.15 -3.01
N ILE A 104 3.01 -3.34 -3.86
CA ILE A 104 3.89 -3.76 -4.94
C ILE A 104 5.31 -3.35 -4.57
N ASP A 105 6.18 -4.33 -4.37
CA ASP A 105 7.58 -4.11 -4.00
C ASP A 105 8.47 -4.20 -5.23
N MET A 106 9.04 -3.06 -5.61
CA MET A 106 9.79 -2.90 -6.85
C MET A 106 11.22 -3.44 -6.79
N ARG A 107 11.62 -4.14 -5.71
CA ARG A 107 13.00 -4.65 -5.54
C ARG A 107 13.49 -5.59 -6.66
N GLU A 108 12.59 -6.31 -7.31
CA GLU A 108 12.92 -7.25 -8.39
C GLU A 108 12.92 -6.60 -9.78
N VAL A 109 12.43 -5.36 -9.86
CA VAL A 109 12.41 -4.57 -11.10
C VAL A 109 13.80 -3.98 -11.30
N THR A 110 14.57 -4.56 -12.22
CA THR A 110 15.93 -4.10 -12.52
C THR A 110 16.12 -4.06 -14.03
N ASP A 111 17.12 -3.31 -14.51
CA ASP A 111 17.45 -3.27 -15.94
C ASP A 111 17.78 -4.67 -16.50
N ALA A 112 18.31 -5.57 -15.65
CA ALA A 112 18.57 -6.96 -15.99
C ALA A 112 17.28 -7.78 -16.22
N ASN A 113 16.17 -7.37 -15.58
CA ASN A 113 14.87 -8.03 -15.62
C ASN A 113 13.79 -7.13 -16.22
N ALA A 114 14.07 -6.50 -17.36
CA ALA A 114 13.12 -5.62 -18.06
C ALA A 114 11.77 -6.31 -18.42
N HIS A 115 11.71 -7.64 -18.41
CA HIS A 115 10.45 -8.36 -18.58
C HIS A 115 9.50 -8.14 -17.38
N ASN A 116 9.99 -8.21 -16.15
CA ASN A 116 9.19 -8.01 -14.93
C ASN A 116 8.59 -6.59 -14.89
N GLU A 117 9.36 -5.59 -15.32
CA GLU A 117 8.88 -4.22 -15.51
C GLU A 117 7.67 -4.17 -16.46
N ARG A 118 7.80 -4.73 -17.67
CA ARG A 118 6.74 -4.72 -18.67
C ARG A 118 5.49 -5.48 -18.21
N GLU A 119 5.69 -6.59 -17.52
CA GLU A 119 4.61 -7.40 -16.95
C GLU A 119 3.83 -6.59 -15.91
N LEU A 120 4.53 -5.93 -14.98
CA LEU A 120 3.92 -5.08 -13.96
C LEU A 120 3.16 -3.89 -14.57
N ILE A 121 3.76 -3.15 -15.51
CA ILE A 121 3.06 -2.02 -16.17
C ILE A 121 1.77 -2.51 -16.81
N ARG A 122 1.84 -3.61 -17.56
CA ARG A 122 0.66 -4.16 -18.25
C ARG A 122 -0.41 -4.58 -17.25
N TYR A 123 -0.03 -5.31 -16.20
CA TYR A 123 -0.97 -5.76 -15.18
C TYR A 123 -1.65 -4.59 -14.43
N LEU A 124 -0.95 -3.46 -14.28
CA LEU A 124 -1.44 -2.29 -13.57
C LEU A 124 -2.13 -1.26 -14.47
N SER A 125 -1.91 -1.30 -15.79
CA SER A 125 -2.36 -0.30 -16.75
C SER A 125 -3.87 0.00 -16.73
N TRP A 126 -4.70 -0.91 -16.21
CA TRP A 126 -6.18 -0.78 -16.13
C TRP A 126 -6.83 -0.36 -17.47
N THR A 127 -6.12 -0.49 -18.58
CA THR A 127 -6.63 -0.23 -19.92
C THR A 127 -7.42 -1.44 -20.38
N ARG A 128 -8.64 -1.20 -20.87
CA ARG A 128 -9.50 -2.25 -21.46
C ARG A 128 -9.04 -2.67 -22.87
N GLU A 129 -8.12 -1.94 -23.47
CA GLU A 129 -7.78 -2.05 -24.89
C GLU A 129 -6.55 -2.94 -25.14
N ASP A 130 -6.79 -3.97 -25.96
CA ASP A 130 -5.94 -4.43 -27.07
C ASP A 130 -4.74 -5.37 -26.86
N ASP A 131 -4.81 -6.33 -25.93
CA ASP A 131 -3.93 -7.51 -26.04
C ASP A 131 -4.62 -8.79 -25.54
N VAL A 132 -5.58 -9.30 -26.33
CA VAL A 132 -6.46 -10.45 -26.01
C VAL A 132 -5.68 -11.66 -25.50
N LEU A 133 -4.48 -11.91 -26.02
CA LEU A 133 -3.65 -13.06 -25.62
C LEU A 133 -2.92 -12.85 -24.29
N TRP A 134 -2.52 -11.62 -23.96
CA TRP A 134 -1.80 -11.32 -22.72
C TRP A 134 -2.74 -11.03 -21.57
N ALA A 135 -3.85 -10.33 -21.83
CA ALA A 135 -4.94 -10.16 -20.87
C ALA A 135 -5.49 -11.51 -20.40
N GLN A 136 -5.54 -12.52 -21.29
CA GLN A 136 -5.91 -13.89 -20.94
C GLN A 136 -4.88 -14.61 -20.05
N LYS A 137 -3.58 -14.28 -20.15
CA LYS A 137 -2.51 -14.99 -19.43
C LYS A 137 -2.08 -14.35 -18.12
N LEU A 138 -2.09 -13.01 -18.04
CA LEU A 138 -1.62 -12.24 -16.88
C LEU A 138 -2.76 -11.62 -16.08
N GLY A 139 -3.98 -11.56 -16.63
CA GLY A 139 -5.08 -10.85 -16.00
C GLY A 139 -4.80 -9.35 -15.87
N GLY A 140 -5.39 -8.74 -14.85
CA GLY A 140 -5.21 -7.32 -14.57
C GLY A 140 -5.72 -7.00 -13.16
N LEU A 141 -5.04 -6.07 -12.48
CA LEU A 141 -5.31 -5.79 -11.07
C LEU A 141 -6.78 -5.42 -10.81
N CYS A 142 -7.42 -4.66 -11.72
CA CYS A 142 -8.83 -4.29 -11.59
C CYS A 142 -9.80 -5.48 -11.70
N VAL A 143 -9.41 -6.52 -12.44
CA VAL A 143 -10.22 -7.73 -12.62
C VAL A 143 -9.98 -8.69 -11.44
N ASP A 144 -8.73 -8.80 -10.99
CA ASP A 144 -8.34 -9.75 -9.95
C ASP A 144 -8.64 -9.25 -8.53
N ALA A 145 -8.64 -7.93 -8.31
CA ALA A 145 -9.02 -7.31 -7.05
C ALA A 145 -10.02 -6.16 -7.28
N PRO A 146 -11.27 -6.47 -7.67
CA PRO A 146 -12.29 -5.45 -8.00
C PRO A 146 -12.70 -4.57 -6.81
N HIS A 147 -12.41 -5.03 -5.59
CA HIS A 147 -12.70 -4.33 -4.33
C HIS A 147 -11.47 -3.70 -3.70
N LEU A 148 -10.38 -3.56 -4.46
CA LEU A 148 -9.16 -2.94 -3.96
C LEU A 148 -9.43 -1.49 -3.54
N LYS A 149 -9.02 -1.15 -2.32
CA LYS A 149 -9.18 0.19 -1.75
C LYS A 149 -7.84 0.91 -1.61
N THR A 150 -6.78 0.17 -1.32
CA THR A 150 -5.46 0.70 -1.04
C THR A 150 -4.44 0.05 -1.95
N LEU A 151 -3.74 0.88 -2.72
CA LEU A 151 -2.56 0.48 -3.48
C LEU A 151 -1.31 1.14 -2.89
N ARG A 152 -0.32 0.33 -2.55
CA ARG A 152 0.98 0.77 -2.06
C ARG A 152 2.05 0.42 -3.09
N LEU A 153 2.91 1.37 -3.41
CA LEU A 153 4.09 1.16 -4.24
C LEU A 153 5.34 1.35 -3.38
N ASN A 154 6.08 0.27 -3.16
CA ASN A 154 7.31 0.31 -2.38
C ASN A 154 8.52 0.32 -3.32
N ILE A 155 9.23 1.44 -3.32
CA ILE A 155 10.43 1.70 -4.11
C ILE A 155 11.67 1.86 -3.22
N GLU A 156 11.60 1.53 -1.93
CA GLU A 156 12.70 1.70 -0.96
C GLU A 156 13.99 0.98 -1.39
N ARG A 157 13.85 -0.26 -1.86
CA ARG A 157 14.98 -1.11 -2.28
C ARG A 157 15.22 -1.09 -3.77
N TRP A 158 14.46 -0.28 -4.49
CA TRP A 158 14.62 -0.20 -5.93
C TRP A 158 15.89 0.58 -6.21
N ARG A 159 16.90 -0.11 -6.77
CA ARG A 159 18.19 0.51 -7.08
C ARG A 159 17.98 1.54 -8.19
N PHE A 160 17.83 2.80 -7.80
CA PHE A 160 17.90 3.93 -8.72
C PHE A 160 19.28 3.97 -9.36
N SER A 161 19.45 3.35 -10.52
CA SER A 161 20.19 4.05 -11.56
C SER A 161 19.33 5.28 -11.87
N GLU A 162 19.89 6.48 -11.77
CA GLU A 162 19.22 7.78 -11.91
C GLU A 162 18.71 8.04 -13.34
N SER A 163 18.10 7.04 -13.96
CA SER A 163 17.66 7.08 -15.35
C SER A 163 16.27 7.69 -15.43
N LEU A 164 16.05 8.45 -16.50
CA LEU A 164 14.74 8.97 -16.91
C LEU A 164 13.65 7.89 -16.99
N ARG A 165 14.06 6.65 -17.28
CA ARG A 165 13.19 5.49 -17.41
C ARG A 165 12.45 5.17 -16.12
N THR A 166 13.09 5.31 -14.96
CA THR A 166 12.50 4.96 -13.66
C THR A 166 11.32 5.86 -13.31
N VAL A 167 11.43 7.16 -13.59
CA VAL A 167 10.33 8.12 -13.38
C VAL A 167 9.16 7.82 -14.32
N GLN A 168 9.47 7.54 -15.59
CA GLN A 168 8.46 7.15 -16.58
C GLN A 168 7.74 5.87 -16.15
N LEU A 169 8.47 4.90 -15.59
CA LEU A 169 7.89 3.66 -15.10
C LEU A 169 6.91 3.89 -13.94
N VAL A 170 7.30 4.69 -12.93
CA VAL A 170 6.39 5.04 -11.83
C VAL A 170 5.15 5.75 -12.36
N GLN A 171 5.33 6.68 -13.30
CA GLN A 171 4.22 7.36 -13.94
C GLN A 171 3.28 6.39 -14.67
N ASP A 172 3.81 5.45 -15.44
CA ASP A 172 3.03 4.47 -16.18
C ASP A 172 2.31 3.48 -15.25
N ILE A 173 2.95 3.10 -14.14
CA ILE A 173 2.32 2.30 -13.08
C ILE A 173 1.14 3.04 -12.44
N LEU A 174 1.32 4.31 -12.08
CA LEU A 174 0.27 5.13 -11.43
C LEU A 174 -0.78 5.66 -12.43
N ARG A 175 -0.54 5.54 -13.74
CA ARG A 175 -1.52 5.91 -14.77
C ARG A 175 -2.67 4.91 -14.87
N GLY A 176 -2.51 3.68 -14.40
CA GLY A 176 -3.57 2.69 -14.52
C GLY A 176 -4.60 2.72 -13.38
N PRO A 177 -4.21 2.51 -12.11
CA PRO A 177 -5.12 2.45 -10.98
C PRO A 177 -6.01 3.70 -10.87
N ARG A 178 -7.29 3.51 -10.52
CA ARG A 178 -8.32 4.56 -10.35
C ARG A 178 -9.27 4.20 -9.23
N ASN A 179 -10.08 5.17 -8.79
CA ASN A 179 -11.17 4.93 -7.84
C ASN A 179 -10.75 4.29 -6.50
N LEU A 180 -9.49 4.43 -6.11
CA LEU A 180 -8.98 3.91 -4.83
C LEU A 180 -9.37 4.84 -3.67
N ASP A 181 -9.43 4.29 -2.46
CA ASP A 181 -9.57 5.06 -1.23
C ASP A 181 -8.21 5.69 -0.85
N HIS A 182 -7.13 4.94 -1.05
CA HIS A 182 -5.74 5.32 -0.73
C HIS A 182 -4.78 4.91 -1.85
N CYS A 183 -3.81 5.78 -2.14
CA CYS A 183 -2.63 5.41 -2.90
C CYS A 183 -1.38 5.92 -2.19
N ILE A 184 -0.40 5.04 -1.98
CA ILE A 184 0.75 5.28 -1.13
C ILE A 184 2.02 4.91 -1.90
N VAL A 185 3.02 5.77 -1.87
CA VAL A 185 4.36 5.50 -2.41
C VAL A 185 5.37 5.61 -1.29
N THR A 186 6.10 4.53 -1.03
CA THR A 186 7.15 4.46 0.00
C THR A 186 8.51 4.34 -0.67
N GLY A 187 9.42 5.27 -0.40
CA GLY A 187 10.79 5.24 -0.91
C GLY A 187 11.84 5.37 0.17
N ALA A 188 13.11 5.25 -0.22
CA ALA A 188 14.23 5.41 0.69
C ALA A 188 14.44 6.89 1.03
N ASP A 189 14.78 7.19 2.28
CA ASP A 189 15.09 8.53 2.72
C ASP A 189 16.36 9.06 2.02
N GLY A 190 16.15 9.96 1.04
CA GLY A 190 17.22 10.62 0.29
C GLY A 190 17.86 11.81 1.03
N SER A 191 17.41 12.15 2.24
CA SER A 191 17.90 13.35 2.95
C SER A 191 19.39 13.31 3.29
N GLU A 192 19.96 12.11 3.47
CA GLU A 192 21.40 11.93 3.67
C GLU A 192 22.18 12.14 2.37
N ILE A 193 21.64 11.73 1.21
CA ILE A 193 22.35 11.80 -0.09
C ILE A 193 22.46 13.24 -0.59
N LEU A 194 21.58 14.14 -0.14
CA LEU A 194 21.61 15.59 -0.38
C LEU A 194 22.77 16.34 0.32
N PHE A 195 23.92 15.69 0.57
CA PHE A 195 25.11 16.25 1.20
C PHE A 195 25.45 17.64 0.61
N GLY A 196 25.17 18.71 1.37
CA GLY A 196 25.45 20.11 1.01
C GLY A 196 24.21 21.03 0.99
N ALA A 197 22.99 20.50 0.91
CA ALA A 197 21.74 21.28 0.83
C ALA A 197 20.85 21.19 2.09
N LYS A 198 21.43 20.70 3.19
CA LYS A 198 20.77 20.15 4.38
C LYS A 198 19.75 21.08 5.05
N GLU A 199 19.98 22.38 5.08
CA GLU A 199 19.13 23.30 5.86
C GLU A 199 18.13 24.08 5.00
N LYS A 200 18.45 24.33 3.72
CA LYS A 200 17.62 25.22 2.89
C LYS A 200 16.47 24.49 2.19
N TYR A 201 16.52 23.17 2.06
CA TYR A 201 15.54 22.38 1.31
C TYR A 201 14.77 21.37 2.18
N ILE A 202 15.32 20.94 3.32
CA ILE A 202 14.60 20.03 4.24
C ILE A 202 13.45 20.79 4.94
N ASP A 203 13.67 22.05 5.32
CA ASP A 203 12.64 22.90 5.94
C ASP A 203 11.62 23.48 4.95
N LYS A 204 11.89 23.39 3.64
CA LYS A 204 11.14 24.12 2.61
C LYS A 204 10.31 23.23 1.69
N TRP A 205 10.35 21.91 1.85
CA TRP A 205 9.80 21.02 0.84
C TRP A 205 9.11 19.83 1.50
N GLY A 206 7.88 19.62 1.07
CA GLY A 206 7.06 18.50 1.48
C GLY A 206 7.64 17.14 1.07
N PRO A 207 6.94 16.06 1.45
CA PRO A 207 7.38 14.66 1.41
C PRO A 207 7.97 14.09 0.11
N VAL A 208 7.78 14.73 -1.04
CA VAL A 208 8.32 14.27 -2.34
C VAL A 208 9.85 14.26 -2.35
N ILE A 209 10.52 15.08 -1.54
CA ILE A 209 12.00 15.06 -1.42
C ILE A 209 12.52 13.73 -0.90
N PHE A 210 11.72 13.00 -0.13
CA PHE A 210 12.23 11.92 0.69
C PHE A 210 11.93 10.53 0.17
N THR A 211 11.29 10.37 -1.00
CA THR A 211 11.08 9.03 -1.60
C THR A 211 12.31 8.53 -2.37
N GLY A 212 13.49 9.13 -2.18
CA GLY A 212 14.78 8.57 -2.62
C GLY A 212 15.10 8.80 -4.09
N ILE A 213 14.35 9.66 -4.78
CA ILE A 213 14.51 9.90 -6.21
C ILE A 213 15.24 11.24 -6.41
N MET A 214 16.53 11.16 -6.74
CA MET A 214 17.48 12.29 -6.78
C MET A 214 17.22 13.35 -7.86
N LEU A 215 16.27 13.13 -8.79
CA LEU A 215 15.96 14.07 -9.89
C LEU A 215 14.73 14.93 -9.56
N PHE A 216 14.91 15.83 -8.58
CA PHE A 216 13.91 16.75 -8.01
C PHE A 216 12.99 17.46 -9.02
N GLY A 217 13.50 17.84 -10.19
CA GLY A 217 12.69 18.54 -11.20
C GLY A 217 11.67 17.66 -11.93
N LYS A 218 11.86 16.34 -11.95
CA LYS A 218 11.10 15.41 -12.81
C LYS A 218 9.97 14.67 -12.09
N LEU A 219 9.92 14.77 -10.76
CA LEU A 219 8.85 14.23 -9.92
C LEU A 219 7.91 15.29 -9.36
N ALA A 220 7.96 16.51 -9.91
CA ALA A 220 6.97 17.54 -9.62
C ALA A 220 5.52 17.10 -9.88
N GLY A 221 5.33 15.95 -10.57
CA GLY A 221 4.06 15.29 -10.82
C GLY A 221 3.69 14.12 -9.91
N LEU A 222 4.55 13.67 -8.97
CA LEU A 222 4.31 12.42 -8.24
C LEU A 222 3.01 12.46 -7.43
N VAL A 223 2.78 13.51 -6.64
CA VAL A 223 1.54 13.66 -5.88
C VAL A 223 0.33 13.71 -6.80
N GLN A 224 0.44 14.34 -7.96
CA GLN A 224 -0.63 14.40 -8.95
C GLN A 224 -0.89 13.03 -9.58
N TRP A 225 0.14 12.20 -9.79
CA TRP A 225 -0.02 10.83 -10.28
C TRP A 225 -0.70 9.95 -9.22
N ILE A 226 -0.28 10.05 -7.96
CA ILE A 226 -0.90 9.34 -6.84
C ILE A 226 -2.37 9.80 -6.68
N ALA A 227 -2.62 11.12 -6.72
CA ALA A 227 -3.96 11.68 -6.65
C ALA A 227 -4.86 11.20 -7.80
N GLY A 228 -4.30 11.04 -9.01
CA GLY A 228 -5.01 10.46 -10.15
C GLY A 228 -5.49 9.02 -9.91
N CYS A 229 -4.92 8.29 -8.95
CA CYS A 229 -5.37 6.95 -8.57
C CYS A 229 -6.54 6.94 -7.59
N VAL A 230 -6.70 8.02 -6.82
CA VAL A 230 -7.64 8.12 -5.70
C VAL A 230 -8.97 8.69 -6.19
N ARG A 231 -10.09 8.21 -5.64
CA ARG A 231 -11.42 8.74 -5.98
C ARG A 231 -11.65 10.13 -5.39
N GLY A 232 -12.59 10.86 -5.99
CA GLY A 232 -13.04 12.17 -5.51
C GLY A 232 -12.43 13.33 -6.27
N GLU A 233 -12.85 14.54 -5.90
CA GLU A 233 -12.30 15.78 -6.44
C GLU A 233 -11.06 16.22 -5.66
N LYS A 234 -10.26 17.13 -6.24
CA LYS A 234 -8.99 17.57 -5.63
C LYS A 234 -9.16 18.19 -4.24
N ASP A 235 -10.26 18.89 -3.99
CA ASP A 235 -10.60 19.50 -2.70
C ASP A 235 -11.05 18.46 -1.65
N GLN A 236 -11.38 17.24 -2.09
CA GLN A 236 -11.72 16.09 -1.25
C GLN A 236 -10.53 15.15 -1.02
N MET A 237 -9.32 15.53 -1.45
CA MET A 237 -8.12 14.73 -1.28
C MET A 237 -7.21 15.31 -0.22
N ILE A 238 -6.62 14.42 0.57
CA ILE A 238 -5.66 14.75 1.61
C ILE A 238 -4.34 14.10 1.24
N VAL A 239 -3.27 14.87 1.34
CA VAL A 239 -1.90 14.41 1.20
C VAL A 239 -1.35 14.18 2.60
N ARG A 240 -0.85 12.97 2.88
CA ARG A 240 -0.23 12.57 4.15
C ARG A 240 1.20 12.10 3.91
N TRP A 241 2.05 12.35 4.89
CA TRP A 241 3.40 11.79 4.89
C TRP A 241 3.87 11.39 6.26
N SER A 242 4.77 10.42 6.24
CA SER A 242 5.51 9.97 7.40
C SER A 242 6.92 9.52 6.99
N LYS A 243 7.89 9.87 7.83
CA LYS A 243 9.26 9.37 7.80
C LYS A 243 9.42 8.38 8.94
N GLU A 244 9.76 7.15 8.60
CA GLU A 244 10.03 6.08 9.56
C GLU A 244 11.42 5.51 9.28
N LYS A 245 12.36 5.74 10.20
CA LYS A 245 13.77 5.34 10.05
C LYS A 245 14.37 5.89 8.75
N LYS A 246 14.60 5.01 7.76
CA LYS A 246 15.20 5.31 6.45
C LYS A 246 14.18 5.23 5.31
N ALA A 247 12.89 5.20 5.60
CA ALA A 247 11.83 5.16 4.61
C ALA A 247 10.94 6.38 4.76
N VAL A 248 10.47 6.92 3.65
CA VAL A 248 9.41 7.94 3.63
C VAL A 248 8.25 7.48 2.79
N SER A 249 7.07 7.62 3.36
CA SER A 249 5.80 7.33 2.72
C SER A 249 5.08 8.62 2.37
N LEU A 250 4.62 8.69 1.13
CA LEU A 250 3.76 9.73 0.61
C LEU A 250 2.43 9.09 0.25
N GLU A 251 1.34 9.65 0.76
CA GLU A 251 0.00 9.11 0.58
C GLU A 251 -0.95 10.18 0.10
N VAL A 252 -1.82 9.80 -0.82
CA VAL A 252 -3.06 10.53 -1.09
C VAL A 252 -4.24 9.66 -0.67
N ILE A 253 -5.17 10.24 0.06
CA ILE A 253 -6.34 9.59 0.63
C ILE A 253 -7.59 10.45 0.37
N CYS A 254 -8.70 9.80 -0.01
CA CYS A 254 -9.98 10.49 -0.17
C CYS A 254 -10.57 10.89 1.20
N LYS A 255 -11.32 11.98 1.23
CA LYS A 255 -11.90 12.56 2.45
C LYS A 255 -12.77 11.57 3.20
N GLU A 256 -13.57 10.76 2.52
CA GLU A 256 -14.43 9.77 3.16
C GLU A 256 -13.60 8.74 3.93
N ALA A 257 -12.54 8.21 3.30
CA ALA A 257 -11.66 7.24 3.93
C ALA A 257 -10.88 7.86 5.11
N PHE A 258 -10.39 9.09 4.95
CA PHE A 258 -9.72 9.80 6.04
C PHE A 258 -10.64 10.05 7.23
N THR A 259 -11.88 10.46 6.96
CA THR A 259 -12.90 10.69 8.01
C THR A 259 -13.29 9.38 8.68
N GLN A 260 -13.31 8.27 7.96
CA GLN A 260 -13.54 6.95 8.53
C GLN A 260 -12.40 6.52 9.47
N GLU A 261 -11.14 6.85 9.14
CA GLU A 261 -9.96 6.51 9.94
C GLU A 261 -9.81 7.40 11.19
N PHE A 262 -10.09 8.70 11.08
CA PHE A 262 -9.78 9.69 12.13
C PHE A 262 -10.99 10.43 12.71
N GLY A 263 -12.18 10.20 12.19
CA GLY A 263 -13.37 10.97 12.50
C GLY A 263 -13.36 12.38 11.91
N TRP A 264 -14.49 13.07 12.03
CA TRP A 264 -14.66 14.44 11.52
C TRP A 264 -13.73 15.45 12.21
N ALA A 265 -13.58 15.34 13.52
CA ALA A 265 -12.65 16.20 14.28
C ALA A 265 -11.19 16.01 13.84
N GLY A 266 -10.81 14.78 13.46
CA GLY A 266 -9.48 14.50 12.90
C GLY A 266 -9.28 15.16 11.53
N TYR A 267 -10.31 15.17 10.68
CA TYR A 267 -10.31 15.89 9.41
C TYR A 267 -10.16 17.41 9.60
N GLU A 268 -10.97 18.02 10.47
CA GLU A 268 -10.87 19.46 10.76
C GLU A 268 -9.50 19.81 11.33
N GLY A 269 -8.98 18.99 12.25
CA GLY A 269 -7.62 19.13 12.77
C GLY A 269 -6.56 19.06 11.67
N ALA A 270 -6.67 18.10 10.73
CA ALA A 270 -5.77 18.00 9.59
C ALA A 270 -5.84 19.21 8.64
N MET A 271 -7.01 19.83 8.49
CA MET A 271 -7.19 21.01 7.64
C MET A 271 -6.76 22.31 8.31
N ALA A 272 -6.88 22.38 9.65
CA ALA A 272 -6.48 23.53 10.47
C ALA A 272 -4.98 23.51 10.83
N ALA A 273 -4.36 22.33 10.88
CA ALA A 273 -2.94 22.18 11.20
C ALA A 273 -2.05 22.74 10.08
N THR A 274 -1.54 23.96 10.29
CA THR A 274 -0.46 24.57 9.51
C THR A 274 0.93 24.06 9.91
N ALA A 275 1.05 23.43 11.08
CA ALA A 275 2.32 22.94 11.62
C ALA A 275 2.53 21.45 11.28
N GLN A 276 3.17 21.21 10.14
CA GLN A 276 3.63 19.90 9.72
C GLN A 276 5.14 19.88 9.79
N THR A 277 5.71 18.87 10.44
CA THR A 277 7.16 18.70 10.46
C THR A 277 7.61 18.06 9.14
N ALA A 278 8.92 18.13 8.86
CA ALA A 278 9.51 17.37 7.76
C ALA A 278 9.28 15.85 7.92
N GLU A 279 9.12 15.37 9.16
CA GLU A 279 8.98 13.96 9.48
C GLU A 279 7.56 13.44 9.35
N ARG A 280 6.54 14.25 9.69
CA ARG A 280 5.14 13.81 9.62
C ARG A 280 4.22 15.00 9.41
N GLY A 281 3.23 14.82 8.54
CA GLY A 281 2.23 15.83 8.30
C GLY A 281 1.10 15.37 7.39
N CYS A 282 0.05 16.18 7.33
CA CYS A 282 -1.05 16.00 6.39
C CYS A 282 -1.72 17.33 6.06
N CYS A 283 -2.05 17.59 4.80
CA CYS A 283 -2.83 18.76 4.35
C CYS A 283 -3.78 18.37 3.22
N SER A 284 -4.69 19.27 2.84
CA SER A 284 -5.42 19.09 1.58
C SER A 284 -4.48 19.10 0.38
N LEU A 285 -4.86 18.41 -0.69
CA LEU A 285 -4.13 18.41 -1.96
C LEU A 285 -4.00 19.82 -2.55
N VAL A 286 -5.03 20.66 -2.42
CA VAL A 286 -5.00 22.05 -2.88
C VAL A 286 -3.95 22.87 -2.11
N GLN A 287 -3.88 22.73 -0.79
CA GLN A 287 -2.84 23.37 0.02
C GLN A 287 -1.46 22.84 -0.35
N TYR A 288 -1.33 21.53 -0.59
CA TYR A 288 -0.09 20.91 -1.05
C TYR A 288 0.39 21.52 -2.37
N GLU A 289 -0.48 21.58 -3.40
CA GLU A 289 -0.16 22.17 -4.70
C GLU A 289 0.18 23.66 -4.59
N ARG A 290 -0.59 24.44 -3.82
CA ARG A 290 -0.28 25.86 -3.58
C ARG A 290 1.09 26.04 -2.95
N ARG A 291 1.42 25.21 -1.97
CA ARG A 291 2.71 25.23 -1.28
C ARG A 291 3.85 24.83 -2.22
N TRP A 292 3.63 23.83 -3.07
CA TRP A 292 4.58 23.41 -4.09
C TRP A 292 4.87 24.51 -5.12
N HIS A 293 3.83 25.23 -5.57
CA HIS A 293 3.96 26.24 -6.62
C HIS A 293 4.33 27.64 -6.13
N SER A 294 3.97 28.02 -4.90
CA SER A 294 4.17 29.39 -4.39
C SER A 294 5.58 29.69 -3.88
N GLY A 295 6.39 28.66 -3.57
CA GLY A 295 7.72 28.82 -2.97
C GLY A 295 7.76 29.57 -1.63
N SER A 296 6.60 29.96 -1.09
CA SER A 296 6.42 30.80 0.09
C SER A 296 5.59 30.02 1.12
N TRP A 297 6.05 30.05 2.37
CA TRP A 297 5.54 29.19 3.44
C TRP A 297 5.02 30.04 4.59
N PRO A 298 4.06 29.54 5.39
CA PRO A 298 3.69 30.19 6.64
C PRO A 298 4.95 30.27 7.50
N THR A 299 5.45 31.48 7.72
CA THR A 299 6.38 31.75 8.81
C THR A 299 5.60 31.44 10.09
N GLY A 300 6.04 30.42 10.83
CA GLY A 300 5.36 29.96 12.04
C GLY A 300 5.04 31.13 12.98
N GLY A 301 3.81 31.11 13.51
CA GLY A 301 3.45 31.80 14.74
C GLY A 301 3.68 30.87 15.92
#